data_AF-A0A7S3EX25-F1
#
_entry.id   AF-A0A7S3EX25-F1
#
_cell.length_a   1.000
_cell.length_b   1.000
_cell.length_c   1.000
_cell.angle_alpha   90.00
_cell.angle_beta   90.00
_cell.angle_gamma   90.00
#
_symmetry.space_group_name_H-M   'P 1'
#
loop_
_entity.id
_entity.type
_entity.pdbx_description
1 polymer ?
#
loop_
_entity_poly.entity_id
_entity_poly.type
_entity_poly.pdbx_seq_one_letter_code
_entity_poly.pdbx_strand_id
1 'polypeptide(L)'
;NESNLFLLHIDAKMSRTAADRLRSGLHSRPDVYIIRRRRAVMWSGFSMVLGLLDVMASLLARPLLFEMLINLSDADLTLRTDGEIRGFFSRYPGRSILSIVQ
;
A
#
# COMPACT_ATOMS: atom_id res chain seq x y z
N ASN A 1 -12.83 -13.95 -9.84
CA ASN A 1 -11.99 -12.79 -10.14
C ASN A 1 -11.52 -12.19 -8.84
N GLU A 2 -10.35 -12.60 -8.35
CA GLU A 2 -9.76 -12.02 -7.14
C GLU A 2 -8.93 -10.80 -7.53
N SER A 3 -9.51 -9.60 -7.37
CA SER A 3 -8.81 -8.35 -7.64
C SER A 3 -7.88 -7.99 -6.49
N ASN A 4 -6.71 -7.41 -6.80
CA ASN A 4 -5.83 -6.83 -5.79
C ASN A 4 -6.53 -5.68 -5.06
N LEU A 5 -6.14 -5.44 -3.81
CA LEU A 5 -6.57 -4.29 -3.02
C LEU A 5 -5.42 -3.28 -2.95
N PHE A 6 -5.72 -2.01 -3.21
CA PHE A 6 -4.73 -0.93 -3.22
C PHE A 6 -4.98 0.02 -2.06
N LEU A 7 -4.02 0.10 -1.13
CA LEU A 7 -4.11 1.02 -0.01
C LEU A 7 -3.18 2.20 -0.24
N LEU A 8 -3.76 3.39 -0.33
CA LEU A 8 -3.05 4.61 -0.62
C LEU A 8 -2.91 5.47 0.62
N HIS A 9 -1.67 5.69 1.04
CA HIS A 9 -1.31 6.77 1.94
C HIS A 9 -1.04 8.04 1.11
N ILE A 10 -1.68 9.15 1.48
CA ILE A 10 -1.39 10.46 0.91
C ILE A 10 -0.62 11.27 1.95
N ASP A 11 0.64 11.57 1.66
CA ASP A 11 1.51 12.33 2.57
C ASP A 11 0.85 13.64 3.02
N ALA A 12 0.96 13.95 4.31
CA ALA A 12 0.38 15.17 4.90
C ALA A 12 0.92 16.46 4.27
N LYS A 13 2.13 16.43 3.71
CA LYS A 13 2.77 17.53 2.98
C LYS A 13 2.11 17.82 1.63
N MET A 14 1.36 16.88 1.05
CA MET A 14 0.60 17.13 -0.17
C MET A 14 -0.49 18.18 0.09
N SER A 15 -0.61 19.17 -0.80
CA SER A 15 -1.63 20.22 -0.68
C SER A 15 -3.04 19.62 -0.68
N ARG A 16 -3.97 20.29 0.00
CA ARG A 16 -5.37 19.83 0.07
C ARG A 16 -5.98 19.69 -1.31
N THR A 17 -5.79 20.69 -2.17
CA THR A 17 -6.29 20.69 -3.55
C THR A 17 -5.77 19.50 -4.36
N ALA A 18 -4.48 19.15 -4.23
CA ALA A 18 -3.92 17.99 -4.92
C ALA A 18 -4.48 16.67 -4.37
N ALA A 19 -4.58 16.55 -3.03
CA ALA A 19 -5.16 15.37 -2.39
C ALA A 19 -6.64 15.17 -2.77
N ASP A 20 -7.42 16.26 -2.88
CA ASP A 20 -8.83 16.19 -3.25
C ASP A 20 -9.03 15.84 -4.73
N ARG A 21 -8.19 16.38 -5.62
CA ARG A 21 -8.15 15.95 -7.03
C ARG A 21 -7.85 14.45 -7.16
N LEU A 22 -6.88 13.96 -6.40
CA LEU A 22 -6.53 12.54 -6.38
C LEU A 22 -7.68 11.67 -5.87
N ARG A 23 -8.36 12.07 -4.78
CA ARG A 23 -9.55 11.38 -4.27
C ARG A 23 -10.67 11.32 -5.31
N SER A 24 -10.97 12.45 -5.95
CA SER A 24 -12.00 12.52 -6.99
C SER A 24 -11.64 11.64 -8.20
N GLY A 25 -10.36 11.60 -8.60
CA GLY A 25 -9.89 10.73 -9.68
C GLY A 25 -10.02 9.24 -9.38
N LEU A 26 -10.04 8.86 -8.10
CA LEU A 26 -10.11 7.46 -7.65
C LEU A 26 -11.52 7.04 -7.21
N HIS A 27 -12.53 7.91 -7.29
CA HIS A 27 -13.87 7.63 -6.74
C HIS A 27 -14.55 6.41 -7.38
N SER A 28 -14.21 6.09 -8.64
CA SER A 28 -14.78 4.98 -9.40
C SER A 28 -14.02 3.66 -9.22
N ARG A 29 -12.97 3.63 -8.39
CA ARG A 29 -12.12 2.46 -8.15
C ARG A 29 -12.48 1.80 -6.82
N PRO A 30 -13.36 0.78 -6.79
CA PRO A 30 -13.79 0.12 -5.55
C PRO A 30 -12.67 -0.70 -4.88
N ASP A 31 -11.60 -0.97 -5.61
CA ASP A 31 -10.40 -1.69 -5.17
C ASP A 31 -9.37 -0.79 -4.48
N VAL A 32 -9.59 0.53 -4.48
CA VAL A 32 -8.66 1.52 -3.91
C VAL A 32 -9.20 2.10 -2.60
N TYR A 33 -8.39 2.03 -1.55
CA TYR A 33 -8.71 2.53 -0.22
C TYR A 33 -7.72 3.59 0.20
N ILE A 34 -8.21 4.77 0.55
CA ILE A 34 -7.36 5.87 1.01
C ILE A 34 -7.33 5.88 2.53
N ILE A 35 -6.12 5.91 3.09
CA ILE A 35 -5.91 5.93 4.54
C ILE A 35 -6.32 7.29 5.10
N ARG A 36 -7.15 7.28 6.14
CA ARG A 36 -7.67 8.49 6.78
C ARG A 36 -6.56 9.28 7.47
N ARG A 37 -5.68 8.59 8.19
CA ARG A 37 -4.56 9.21 8.92
C ARG A 37 -3.43 9.52 7.95
N ARG A 38 -3.23 10.81 7.66
CA ARG A 38 -2.10 11.30 6.88
C ARG A 38 -0.93 11.58 7.81
N ARG A 39 0.26 11.15 7.40
CA ARG A 39 1.52 11.47 8.10
C ARG A 39 2.40 12.27 7.16
N ALA A 40 3.14 13.23 7.70
CA ALA A 40 4.25 13.84 6.99
C ALA A 40 5.40 12.84 7.02
N VAL A 41 5.64 12.16 5.91
CA VAL A 41 6.71 11.15 5.82
C VAL A 41 8.02 11.89 5.58
N MET A 42 8.93 11.76 6.54
CA MET A 42 10.25 12.35 6.52
C MET A 42 11.26 11.32 6.05
N TRP A 43 12.17 11.75 5.19
CA TRP A 43 13.31 10.94 4.79
C TRP A 43 14.17 10.61 6.02
N SER A 44 14.61 9.35 6.12
CA SER A 44 15.33 8.81 7.29
C SER A 44 14.56 8.90 8.63
N GLY A 45 13.26 9.24 8.58
CA GLY A 45 12.43 9.37 9.78
C GLY A 45 11.59 8.13 10.05
N PHE A 46 11.31 7.87 11.33
CA PHE A 46 10.40 6.79 11.75
C PHE A 46 8.95 6.94 11.23
N SER A 47 8.62 8.12 10.71
CA SER A 47 7.32 8.42 10.08
C SER A 47 6.92 7.47 8.95
N MET A 48 7.88 6.91 8.19
CA MET A 48 7.57 5.93 7.14
C MET A 48 7.08 4.61 7.75
N VAL A 49 7.78 4.12 8.77
CA VAL A 49 7.38 2.92 9.53
C VAL A 49 6.02 3.13 10.17
N LEU A 50 5.79 4.30 10.78
CA LEU A 50 4.49 4.64 11.34
C LEU A 50 3.36 4.70 10.30
N GLY A 51 3.67 5.14 9.07
CA GLY A 51 2.73 5.09 7.95
C GLY A 51 2.35 3.66 7.59
N LEU A 52 3.34 2.76 7.49
CA LEU A 52 3.12 1.35 7.23
C LEU A 52 2.30 0.66 8.35
N LEU A 53 2.58 0.97 9.61
CA LEU A 53 1.81 0.45 10.75
C LEU A 53 0.35 0.92 10.74
N ASP A 54 0.09 2.18 10.36
CA ASP A 54 -1.29 2.68 10.20
C ASP A 54 -2.03 1.93 9.07
N VAL A 55 -1.32 1.56 7.97
CA VAL A 55 -1.87 0.74 6.88
C VAL A 55 -2.27 -0.63 7.41
N MET A 56 -1.35 -1.32 8.09
CA MET A 56 -1.58 -2.67 8.63
C MET A 56 -2.74 -2.67 9.63
N ALA A 57 -2.78 -1.70 10.54
CA ALA A 57 -3.90 -1.54 11.47
C ALA A 57 -5.23 -1.31 10.75
N SER A 58 -5.23 -0.52 9.66
CA SER A 58 -6.43 -0.25 8.85
C SER A 58 -6.92 -1.48 8.08
N LEU A 59 -6.01 -2.36 7.66
CA LEU A 59 -6.33 -3.63 7.01
C LEU A 59 -6.98 -4.61 7.98
N LEU A 60 -6.34 -4.81 9.15
CA LEU A 60 -6.81 -5.75 10.17
C LEU A 60 -8.16 -5.34 10.77
N ALA A 61 -8.50 -4.05 10.73
CA ALA A 61 -9.80 -3.55 11.19
C ALA A 61 -10.96 -3.78 10.19
N ARG A 62 -10.69 -4.33 9.01
CA ARG A 62 -11.68 -4.55 7.95
C ARG A 62 -11.78 -6.04 7.60
N PRO A 63 -12.95 -6.52 7.15
CA PRO A 63 -13.10 -7.89 6.67
C PRO A 63 -12.55 -8.02 5.22
N LEU A 64 -11.31 -7.56 5.00
CA LEU A 64 -10.62 -7.68 3.72
C LEU A 64 -9.80 -8.97 3.71
N LEU A 65 -9.95 -9.76 2.65
CA LEU A 65 -9.17 -10.98 2.45
C LEU A 65 -7.95 -10.64 1.60
N PHE A 66 -6.76 -10.92 2.13
CA PHE A 66 -5.49 -10.76 1.44
C PHE A 66 -4.46 -11.74 2.01
N GLU A 67 -3.51 -12.18 1.19
CA GLU A 67 -2.44 -13.10 1.59
C GLU A 67 -1.09 -12.40 1.75
N MET A 68 -0.86 -11.34 0.98
CA MET A 68 0.41 -10.63 0.92
C MET A 68 0.19 -9.11 0.96
N LEU A 69 1.03 -8.41 1.72
CA LEU A 69 1.12 -6.95 1.72
C LEU A 69 2.45 -6.55 1.10
N ILE A 70 2.40 -5.77 0.02
CA ILE A 70 3.57 -5.24 -0.68
C ILE A 70 3.55 -3.72 -0.52
N ASN A 71 4.53 -3.15 0.19
CA ASN A 71 4.66 -1.71 0.31
C ASN A 71 5.40 -1.15 -0.92
N LEU A 72 4.83 -0.11 -1.52
CA LEU A 72 5.39 0.59 -2.68
C LEU A 72 5.33 2.10 -2.45
N SER A 73 6.26 2.81 -3.05
CA SER A 73 6.29 4.26 -3.23
C SER A 73 5.81 4.66 -4.63
N ASP A 74 5.69 5.95 -4.88
CA ASP A 74 5.38 6.52 -6.21
C ASP A 74 6.52 6.39 -7.22
N ALA A 75 7.75 6.12 -6.74
CA ALA A 75 8.92 5.89 -7.58
C ALA A 75 9.09 4.42 -7.99
N ASP A 76 8.32 3.50 -7.41
CA ASP A 76 8.40 2.07 -7.74
C ASP A 76 7.67 1.75 -9.04
N LEU A 77 8.26 0.88 -9.84
CA LEU A 77 7.67 0.38 -11.09
C LEU A 77 7.65 -1.14 -11.11
N THR A 78 6.52 -1.68 -11.53
CA THR A 78 6.34 -3.13 -11.68
C THR A 78 7.13 -3.67 -12.88
N LEU A 79 8.02 -4.64 -12.63
CA LEU A 79 8.84 -5.31 -13.67
C LEU A 79 8.32 -6.69 -14.09
N ARG A 80 7.25 -7.16 -13.48
CA ARG A 80 6.66 -8.49 -13.68
C ARG A 80 5.15 -8.37 -13.72
N THR A 81 4.49 -9.20 -14.52
CA THR A 81 3.03 -9.21 -14.60
C THR A 81 2.40 -9.67 -13.29
N ASP A 82 1.13 -9.34 -13.08
CA ASP A 82 0.35 -9.81 -11.91
C ASP A 82 0.37 -11.34 -11.80
N GLY A 83 0.26 -12.05 -12.93
CA GLY A 83 0.31 -13.52 -12.96
C GLY A 83 1.66 -14.09 -12.50
N GLU A 84 2.78 -13.48 -12.91
CA GLU A 84 4.12 -13.86 -12.45
C GLU A 84 4.31 -13.58 -10.96
N ILE A 85 3.81 -12.44 -10.48
CA ILE A 85 3.87 -12.06 -9.06
C ILE A 85 3.07 -13.05 -8.21
N ARG A 86 1.83 -13.34 -8.58
CA ARG A 86 0.99 -14.35 -7.89
C ARG A 86 1.61 -15.72 -7.92
N GLY A 87 2.12 -16.15 -9.09
CA GLY A 87 2.77 -17.44 -9.27
C GLY A 87 4.06 -17.59 -8.47
N PHE A 88 4.73 -16.49 -8.11
CA PHE A 88 5.87 -16.49 -7.19
C PHE A 88 5.41 -16.61 -5.74
N PHE A 89 4.51 -15.74 -5.29
CA PHE A 89 4.09 -15.69 -3.89
C PHE A 89 3.27 -16.93 -3.45
N SER A 90 2.51 -17.55 -4.37
CA SER A 90 1.75 -18.77 -4.07
C SER A 90 2.61 -19.96 -3.64
N ARG A 91 3.92 -19.94 -3.93
CA ARG A 91 4.90 -20.96 -3.51
C ARG A 91 5.35 -20.79 -2.05
N TYR A 92 5.02 -19.66 -1.43
CA TYR A 92 5.48 -19.30 -0.07
C TYR A 92 4.33 -18.87 0.84
N PRO A 93 3.29 -19.70 1.04
CA PRO A 93 2.15 -19.34 1.87
C PRO A 93 2.59 -19.06 3.31
N GLY A 94 2.09 -17.96 3.89
CA GLY A 94 2.37 -17.56 5.27
C GLY A 94 3.82 -17.13 5.55
N ARG A 95 4.64 -16.89 4.52
CA ARG A 95 6.03 -16.43 4.66
C ARG A 95 6.15 -14.94 4.37
N SER A 96 7.01 -14.26 5.14
CA SER A 96 7.47 -12.90 4.81
C SER A 96 8.70 -12.97 3.90
N ILE A 97 8.72 -12.10 2.88
CA ILE A 97 9.84 -11.98 1.94
C ILE A 97 10.48 -10.61 2.17
N LEU A 98 11.70 -10.59 2.71
CA LEU A 98 12.44 -9.37 3.05
C LEU A 98 13.92 -9.60 2.74
N SER A 99 14.58 -8.59 2.19
CA SER A 99 16.04 -8.57 2.09
C SER A 99 16.63 -8.12 3.42
N ILE A 100 17.43 -8.97 4.04
CA ILE A 100 18.18 -8.66 5.25
C ILE A 100 19.65 -8.68 4.86
N VAL A 101 20.28 -7.50 4.86
CA VAL A 101 21.72 -7.37 4.63
C VAL A 101 22.37 -7.30 6.01
N GLN A 102 23.31 -8.20 6.28
CA GLN A 102 24.12 -8.21 7.50
C GLN A 102 25.28 -7.23 7.39
#